data_AF-A0A0F4QC35-F1
#
_entry.id   AF-A0A0F4QC35-F1
#
_cell.length_a   1.000
_cell.length_b   1.000
_cell.length_c   1.000
_cell.angle_alpha   90.00
_cell.angle_beta   90.00
_cell.angle_gamma   90.00
#
_symmetry.space_group_name_H-M   'P 1'
#
loop_
_entity.id
_entity.type
_entity.pdbx_description
1 polymer ?
#
loop_
_entity_poly.entity_id
_entity_poly.type
_entity_poly.pdbx_seq_one_letter_code
_entity_poly.pdbx_strand_id
1 'polypeptide(L)'
;MRTQLLRAAIGVCMAGSAFAAQATIFTCSGVVTKVASHNGNFEVRYNSERFGAQMEPVIIYDTHTYLLGPVLKAIEAGQTSGTIYNLVIENRDGSDTRCYDGESENALIGISKKY
;
A
#
# COMPACT_ATOMS: atom_id res chain seq x y z
N MET A 1 -45.53 35.15 0.77
CA MET A 1 -44.16 34.80 0.30
C MET A 1 -43.31 34.39 1.50
N ARG A 2 -43.21 33.10 1.83
CA ARG A 2 -42.29 32.63 2.90
C ARG A 2 -41.87 31.16 2.82
N THR A 3 -42.34 30.41 1.82
CA THR A 3 -42.10 28.95 1.69
C THR A 3 -41.13 28.57 0.56
N GLN A 4 -40.65 29.53 -0.24
CA GLN A 4 -39.73 29.23 -1.35
C GLN A 4 -38.25 29.20 -0.94
N LEU A 5 -37.90 29.76 0.22
CA LEU A 5 -36.50 29.77 0.72
C LEU A 5 -36.06 28.42 1.30
N LEU A 6 -36.99 27.55 1.72
CA LEU A 6 -36.63 26.26 2.32
C LEU A 6 -36.18 25.21 1.29
N ARG A 7 -36.61 25.35 0.02
CA ARG A 7 -36.26 24.37 -1.04
C ARG A 7 -34.84 24.56 -1.59
N ALA A 8 -34.27 25.76 -1.46
CA ALA A 8 -32.91 26.05 -1.90
C ALA A 8 -31.83 25.48 -0.94
N ALA A 9 -32.15 25.30 0.35
CA ALA A 9 -31.21 24.81 1.35
C ALA A 9 -30.93 23.29 1.25
N ILE A 10 -31.86 22.52 0.68
CA ILE A 10 -31.73 21.05 0.56
C ILE A 10 -30.84 20.68 -0.64
N GLY A 11 -30.79 21.52 -1.68
CA GLY A 11 -29.97 21.26 -2.88
C GLY A 11 -28.45 21.42 -2.65
N VAL A 12 -28.04 22.24 -1.68
CA VAL A 12 -26.62 22.53 -1.42
C VAL A 12 -25.94 21.40 -0.63
N CYS A 13 -26.69 20.60 0.14
CA CYS A 13 -26.11 19.49 0.91
C CYS A 13 -25.78 18.25 0.06
N MET A 14 -26.30 18.12 -1.17
CA MET A 14 -26.03 16.97 -2.04
C MET A 14 -24.79 17.13 -2.95
N ALA A 15 -24.17 18.31 -2.97
CA ALA A 15 -22.97 18.55 -3.79
C ALA A 15 -21.64 18.32 -3.04
N GLY A 16 -21.69 18.07 -1.73
CA GLY A 16 -20.49 17.93 -0.88
C GLY A 16 -20.00 16.50 -0.65
N SER A 17 -20.72 15.49 -1.13
CA SER A 17 -20.33 14.10 -0.91
C SER A 17 -19.48 13.56 -2.06
N ALA A 18 -18.24 13.21 -1.70
CA ALA A 18 -17.39 12.20 -2.34
C ALA A 18 -16.51 12.65 -3.52
N PHE A 19 -15.55 13.54 -3.25
CA PHE A 19 -14.20 13.24 -3.70
C PHE A 19 -13.55 12.35 -2.64
N ALA A 20 -13.87 11.05 -2.67
CA ALA A 20 -13.03 10.09 -1.97
C ALA A 20 -11.63 10.22 -2.59
N ALA A 21 -10.61 10.51 -1.77
CA ALA A 21 -9.23 10.39 -2.23
C ALA A 21 -9.09 8.99 -2.85
N GLN A 22 -8.83 8.91 -4.16
CA GLN A 22 -8.65 7.63 -4.81
C GLN A 22 -7.37 7.01 -4.28
N ALA A 23 -7.48 5.86 -3.60
CA ALA A 23 -6.32 5.11 -3.17
C ALA A 23 -5.50 4.72 -4.41
N THR A 24 -4.23 5.11 -4.44
CA THR A 24 -3.35 4.81 -5.58
C THR A 24 -2.74 3.44 -5.36
N ILE A 25 -3.17 2.45 -6.15
CA ILE A 25 -2.69 1.08 -6.04
C ILE A 25 -1.71 0.77 -7.17
N PHE A 26 -0.54 0.24 -6.83
CA PHE A 26 0.50 -0.13 -7.77
C PHE A 26 1.21 -1.41 -7.34
N THR A 27 2.14 -1.89 -8.16
CA THR A 27 2.86 -3.14 -7.89
C THR A 27 4.35 -2.96 -8.05
N CYS A 28 5.09 -3.45 -7.06
CA CYS A 28 6.54 -3.53 -7.09
C CYS A 28 6.96 -4.99 -7.07
N SER A 29 7.99 -5.36 -7.83
CA SER A 29 8.52 -6.73 -7.84
C SER A 29 9.88 -6.77 -7.17
N GLY A 30 10.11 -7.79 -6.36
CA GLY A 30 11.43 -8.02 -5.77
C GLY A 30 11.50 -9.26 -4.90
N VAL A 31 12.70 -9.54 -4.41
CA VAL A 31 12.95 -10.60 -3.43
C VAL A 31 12.70 -10.03 -2.05
N VAL A 32 11.72 -10.57 -1.32
CA VAL A 32 11.44 -10.14 0.05
C VAL A 32 12.57 -10.63 0.97
N THR A 33 13.15 -9.74 1.77
CA THR A 33 14.39 -10.02 2.51
C THR A 33 14.21 -10.01 4.03
N LYS A 34 13.32 -9.14 4.54
CA LYS A 34 13.15 -8.96 5.99
C LYS A 34 11.77 -8.41 6.31
N VAL A 35 11.27 -8.77 7.49
CA VAL A 35 10.15 -8.07 8.15
C VAL A 35 10.58 -7.69 9.57
N ALA A 36 10.24 -6.49 10.03
CA ALA A 36 10.51 -6.03 11.38
C ALA A 36 9.30 -5.28 11.95
N SER A 37 9.04 -5.42 13.25
CA SER A 37 8.01 -4.60 13.89
C SER A 37 8.51 -3.16 14.04
N HIS A 38 7.65 -2.20 13.72
CA HIS A 38 7.91 -0.77 13.87
C HIS A 38 6.60 -0.05 14.24
N ASN A 39 6.57 0.60 15.42
CA ASN A 39 5.42 1.40 15.90
C ASN A 39 4.04 0.71 15.80
N GLY A 40 3.96 -0.58 16.11
CA GLY A 40 2.71 -1.35 16.06
C GLY A 40 2.35 -1.90 14.68
N ASN A 41 3.12 -1.55 13.65
CA ASN A 41 3.03 -2.09 12.29
C ASN A 41 4.23 -3.00 12.00
N PHE A 42 4.29 -3.54 10.78
CA PHE A 42 5.44 -4.32 10.31
C PHE A 42 6.01 -3.75 9.02
N GLU A 43 7.28 -3.39 9.07
CA GLU A 43 8.06 -2.93 7.93
C GLU A 43 8.59 -4.13 7.15
N VAL A 44 8.19 -4.24 5.88
CA VAL A 44 8.63 -5.29 4.96
C VAL A 44 9.65 -4.71 4.00
N ARG A 45 10.84 -5.31 3.97
CA ARG A 45 11.95 -4.93 3.09
C ARG A 45 12.11 -5.96 1.99
N TYR A 46 12.44 -5.47 0.80
CA TYR A 46 12.62 -6.27 -0.40
C TYR A 46 13.66 -5.63 -1.32
N ASN A 47 14.35 -6.45 -2.10
CA ASN A 47 15.29 -6.00 -3.11
C ASN A 47 14.61 -6.06 -4.48
N SER A 48 14.57 -4.94 -5.19
CA SER A 48 14.05 -4.87 -6.55
C SER A 48 14.85 -5.74 -7.50
N GLU A 49 14.13 -6.39 -8.40
CA GLU A 49 14.73 -7.09 -9.54
C GLU A 49 15.55 -6.15 -10.44
N ARG A 50 15.12 -4.87 -10.55
CA ARG A 50 15.72 -3.90 -11.46
C ARG A 50 16.76 -2.99 -10.80
N PHE A 51 16.56 -2.66 -9.52
CA PHE A 51 17.35 -1.63 -8.81
C PHE A 51 18.06 -2.16 -7.55
N GLY A 52 17.96 -3.46 -7.27
CA GLY A 52 18.62 -4.07 -6.11
C GLY A 52 18.07 -3.55 -4.78
N ALA A 53 18.95 -3.17 -3.86
CA ALA A 53 18.59 -2.76 -2.50
C ALA A 53 17.97 -1.35 -2.37
N GLN A 54 17.83 -0.62 -3.48
CA GLN A 54 17.26 0.73 -3.50
C GLN A 54 15.74 0.67 -3.61
N MET A 55 15.07 0.28 -2.52
CA MET A 55 13.61 0.22 -2.45
C MET A 55 13.13 0.75 -1.10
N GLU A 56 12.03 1.50 -1.14
CA GLU A 56 11.34 1.90 0.07
C GLU A 56 10.69 0.67 0.72
N PRO A 57 10.71 0.58 2.06
CA PRO A 57 9.95 -0.46 2.74
C PRO A 57 8.45 -0.27 2.50
N VAL A 58 7.71 -1.36 2.64
CA VAL A 58 6.24 -1.33 2.63
C VAL A 58 5.70 -1.81 3.96
N ILE A 59 4.61 -1.19 4.42
CA ILE A 59 4.11 -1.35 5.77
C ILE A 59 2.91 -2.30 5.77
N ILE A 60 2.98 -3.37 6.55
CA ILE A 60 1.79 -4.12 6.96
C ILE A 60 1.22 -3.40 8.18
N TYR A 61 0.13 -2.69 7.95
CA TYR A 61 -0.67 -2.09 9.02
C TYR A 61 -1.41 -3.16 9.83
N ASP A 62 -1.82 -2.82 11.04
CA ASP A 62 -2.62 -3.67 11.95
C ASP A 62 -3.83 -4.36 11.27
N THR A 63 -4.53 -3.60 10.43
CA THR A 63 -5.66 -4.02 9.58
C THR A 63 -5.31 -5.10 8.56
N HIS A 64 -4.02 -5.29 8.25
CA HIS A 64 -3.50 -6.19 7.22
C HIS A 64 -2.59 -7.30 7.77
N THR A 65 -2.62 -7.54 9.08
CA THR A 65 -1.78 -8.57 9.76
C THR A 65 -1.88 -9.97 9.16
N TYR A 66 -2.96 -10.29 8.44
CA TYR A 66 -3.10 -11.53 7.67
C TYR A 66 -2.00 -11.73 6.61
N LEU A 67 -1.31 -10.66 6.18
CA LEU A 67 -0.19 -10.70 5.22
C LEU A 67 1.14 -11.15 5.83
N LEU A 68 1.27 -11.21 7.16
CA LEU A 68 2.52 -11.63 7.82
C LEU A 68 2.93 -13.05 7.44
N GLY A 69 1.98 -13.99 7.44
CA GLY A 69 2.25 -15.38 7.05
C GLY A 69 2.79 -15.50 5.62
N PRO A 70 2.11 -14.93 4.61
CA PRO A 70 2.62 -14.83 3.25
C PRO A 70 3.99 -14.17 3.12
N VAL A 71 4.25 -13.08 3.86
CA VAL A 71 5.55 -12.40 3.85
C VAL A 71 6.66 -13.25 4.44
N LEU A 72 6.42 -13.96 5.55
CA LEU A 72 7.40 -14.88 6.13
C LEU A 72 7.76 -16.01 5.15
N LYS A 73 6.76 -16.56 4.44
CA LYS A 73 7.00 -17.54 3.36
C LYS A 73 7.80 -16.94 2.20
N ALA A 74 7.55 -15.69 1.84
CA ALA A 74 8.28 -15.00 0.79
C ALA A 74 9.75 -14.75 1.18
N ILE A 75 10.03 -14.43 2.45
CA ILE A 75 11.39 -14.29 2.98
C ILE A 75 12.14 -15.62 2.88
N GLU A 76 11.52 -16.73 3.32
CA GLU A 76 12.11 -18.07 3.22
C GLU A 76 12.41 -18.45 1.76
N ALA A 77 11.45 -18.24 0.85
CA ALA A 77 11.64 -18.51 -0.57
C ALA A 77 12.72 -17.60 -1.20
N GLY A 78 12.81 -16.35 -0.77
CA GLY A 78 13.84 -15.41 -1.21
C GLY A 78 15.24 -15.84 -0.79
N GLN A 79 15.41 -16.32 0.45
CA GLN A 79 16.70 -16.83 0.96
C GLN A 79 17.13 -18.13 0.31
N THR A 80 16.19 -19.04 0.04
CA THR A 80 16.49 -20.39 -0.48
C THR A 80 16.66 -20.45 -1.98
N SER A 81 15.88 -19.67 -2.73
CA SER A 81 15.77 -19.80 -4.18
C SER A 81 15.81 -18.48 -4.93
N GLY A 82 15.97 -17.34 -4.23
CA GLY A 82 15.89 -16.02 -4.85
C GLY A 82 14.53 -15.74 -5.48
N THR A 83 13.46 -16.40 -4.99
CA THR A 83 12.12 -16.26 -5.58
C THR A 83 11.67 -14.79 -5.53
N ILE A 84 11.23 -14.29 -6.67
CA ILE A 84 10.70 -12.93 -6.82
C ILE A 84 9.20 -12.94 -6.51
N TYR A 85 8.73 -11.91 -5.80
CA TYR A 85 7.33 -11.68 -5.48
C TYR A 85 6.87 -10.36 -6.06
N ASN A 86 5.58 -10.29 -6.38
CA ASN A 86 4.84 -9.06 -6.64
C ASN A 86 4.22 -8.59 -5.32
N LEU A 87 4.54 -7.36 -4.92
CA LEU A 87 3.99 -6.67 -3.77
C LEU A 87 2.95 -5.67 -4.29
N VAL A 88 1.70 -5.84 -3.88
CA VAL A 88 0.59 -4.93 -4.21
C VAL A 88 0.52 -3.88 -3.12
N ILE A 89 0.71 -2.62 -3.50
CA ILE A 89 0.95 -1.50 -2.60
C ILE A 89 -0.16 -0.46 -2.79
N GLU A 90 -0.66 0.07 -1.69
CA GLU A 90 -1.50 1.26 -1.64
C GLU A 90 -0.64 2.45 -1.18
N ASN A 91 -0.51 3.48 -2.03
CA ASN A 91 0.03 4.77 -1.61
C ASN A 91 -1.04 5.51 -0.79
N ARG A 92 -0.67 5.88 0.43
CA ARG A 92 -1.52 6.58 1.40
C ARG A 92 -1.23 8.08 1.50
N ASP A 93 -0.09 8.51 1.01
CA ASP A 93 0.41 9.88 1.12
C ASP A 93 0.21 10.68 -0.18
N GLY A 94 -0.07 10.02 -1.31
CA GLY A 94 -0.24 10.68 -2.58
C GLY A 94 -0.63 9.77 -3.75
N SER A 95 -0.21 10.21 -4.94
CA SER A 95 -0.48 9.54 -6.22
C SER A 95 0.78 9.00 -6.90
N ASP A 96 1.91 8.98 -6.20
CA ASP A 96 3.14 8.40 -6.74
C ASP A 96 3.03 6.86 -6.75
N THR A 97 3.56 6.27 -7.81
CA THR A 97 3.53 4.82 -8.08
C THR A 97 4.94 4.25 -8.24
N ARG A 98 5.97 5.06 -7.99
CA ARG A 98 7.36 4.62 -8.01
C ARG A 98 7.64 3.86 -6.71
N CYS A 99 8.30 2.72 -6.85
CA CYS A 99 8.71 1.91 -5.70
C CYS A 99 9.86 2.50 -4.88
N TYR A 100 10.36 3.66 -5.31
CA TYR A 100 11.42 4.42 -4.67
C TYR A 100 11.24 5.90 -5.02
N ASP A 101 10.57 6.63 -4.13
CA ASP A 101 10.26 8.05 -4.27
C ASP A 101 10.53 8.87 -2.99
N GLY A 102 10.92 8.20 -1.89
CA GLY A 102 11.11 8.82 -0.57
C GLY A 102 9.85 8.79 0.31
N GLU A 103 8.74 8.22 -0.16
CA GLU A 103 7.53 7.97 0.64
C GLU A 103 7.59 6.57 1.28
N SER A 104 7.51 6.51 2.61
CA SER A 104 7.75 5.28 3.39
C SER A 104 6.51 4.75 4.13
N GLU A 105 5.35 5.41 4.01
CA GLU A 105 4.11 4.99 4.66
C GLU A 105 3.20 4.11 3.76
N ASN A 106 3.73 3.71 2.61
CA ASN A 106 3.08 2.84 1.64
C ASN A 106 2.59 1.51 2.27
N ALA A 107 1.30 1.20 2.11
CA ALA A 107 0.70 0.00 2.69
C ALA A 107 0.85 -1.22 1.78
N LEU A 108 1.32 -2.34 2.33
CA LEU A 108 1.23 -3.63 1.65
C LEU A 108 -0.20 -4.17 1.80
N ILE A 109 -0.89 -4.36 0.68
CA ILE A 109 -2.27 -4.87 0.65
C ILE A 109 -2.37 -6.25 0.01
N GLY A 110 -1.32 -6.73 -0.65
CA GLY A 110 -1.25 -8.08 -1.23
C GLY A 110 0.15 -8.51 -1.61
N ILE A 111 0.37 -9.83 -1.71
CA ILE A 111 1.63 -10.42 -2.15
C ILE A 111 1.37 -11.70 -2.95
N SER A 112 2.08 -11.87 -4.06
CA SER A 112 2.00 -13.09 -4.88
C SER A 112 3.36 -13.48 -5.46
N LYS A 113 3.60 -14.78 -5.66
CA LYS A 113 4.83 -15.24 -6.32
C LYS A 113 4.84 -14.77 -7.78
N LYS A 114 5.98 -14.24 -8.24
CA LYS A 114 6.19 -13.87 -9.64
C LYS A 114 6.66 -15.13 -10.38
N TYR A 115 5.73 -15.75 -11.12
CA TYR A 115 5.86 -16.91 -12.00
C TYR A 115 6.86 -17.99 -11.53
#